data_AF-A0A1T2A2K4-F1
#
_entry.id   AF-A0A1T2A2K4-F1
#
_cell.length_a   1.000
_cell.length_b   1.000
_cell.length_c   1.000
_cell.angle_alpha   90.00
_cell.angle_beta   90.00
_cell.angle_gamma   90.00
#
_symmetry.space_group_name_H-M   'P 1'
#
loop_
_entity.id
_entity.type
_entity.pdbx_description
1 polymer ?
#
loop_
_entity_poly.entity_id
_entity_poly.type
_entity_poly.pdbx_seq_one_letter_code
_entity_poly.pdbx_strand_id
1 'polypeptide(L)'
;MFPRCGEVRVHHWAHKSKVACDPWWEPETDWHRNWKNEFPLRWQEQVFTDQDTGEKHIADVRTLAGLILEIQHSHLDPNERRAREGFYKNMLWVVDGSRLKGDRKKILGWRDALTEIIQGSERTNLFLIRDANELFPSDWLQSPVPICFDYLGPNAETETAPTQLFLLYPGTVHGCRLVEPLPRDGLLRAIYSERVHMPAVRGILQNVSRLRLSRKRS
;
A
#
# COMPACT_ATOMS: atom_id res chain seq x y z
N MET A 1 36.53 26.01 -29.89
CA MET A 1 35.50 25.09 -30.43
C MET A 1 35.86 23.71 -29.89
N PHE A 2 35.18 23.13 -28.92
CA PHE A 2 33.75 22.77 -28.86
C PHE A 2 33.13 23.09 -27.48
N PRO A 3 31.87 23.54 -27.41
CA PRO A 3 31.12 23.65 -26.16
C PRO A 3 30.47 22.30 -25.81
N ARG A 4 30.28 22.02 -24.51
CA ARG A 4 29.29 21.05 -24.04
C ARG A 4 28.25 21.79 -23.20
N CYS A 5 27.10 22.06 -23.82
CA CYS A 5 25.87 22.39 -23.11
C CYS A 5 25.19 21.09 -22.64
N GLY A 6 24.55 21.19 -21.47
CA GLY A 6 23.69 20.18 -20.88
C GLY A 6 23.14 20.74 -19.57
N GLU A 7 22.01 21.43 -19.65
CA GLU A 7 21.32 22.11 -18.56
C GLU A 7 20.50 21.15 -17.68
N VAL A 8 20.23 21.65 -16.47
CA VAL A 8 19.32 21.14 -15.41
C VAL A 8 19.95 20.15 -14.42
N ARG A 9 20.77 20.73 -13.55
CA ARG A 9 21.01 20.26 -12.18
C ARG A 9 19.72 20.49 -11.39
N VAL A 10 18.85 19.47 -11.30
CA VAL A 10 17.85 19.47 -10.22
C VAL A 10 18.64 19.44 -8.91
N HIS A 11 18.36 20.40 -8.03
CA HIS A 11 18.99 20.49 -6.72
C HIS A 11 18.61 19.26 -5.88
N HIS A 12 19.34 18.16 -6.05
CA HIS A 12 19.40 17.14 -5.04
C HIS A 12 20.01 17.79 -3.80
N TRP A 13 19.18 18.00 -2.78
CA TRP A 13 19.66 18.07 -1.42
C TRP A 13 20.36 16.74 -1.15
N ALA A 14 21.67 16.72 -1.34
CA ALA A 14 22.50 15.66 -0.79
C ALA A 14 22.29 15.70 0.73
N HIS A 15 21.73 14.62 1.28
CA HIS A 15 21.51 14.50 2.72
C HIS A 15 22.84 14.70 3.43
N LYS A 16 23.00 15.87 4.05
CA LYS A 16 24.12 16.18 4.92
C LYS A 16 23.82 15.54 6.28
N SER A 17 24.05 14.24 6.39
CA SER A 17 24.70 13.62 7.55
C SER A 17 24.65 12.10 7.47
N LYS A 18 25.82 11.48 7.67
CA LYS A 18 25.92 10.13 8.23
C LYS A 18 25.47 10.20 9.70
N VAL A 19 24.18 10.32 9.96
CA VAL A 19 23.63 9.95 11.28
C VAL A 19 23.31 8.46 11.18
N ALA A 20 24.03 7.68 11.95
CA ALA A 20 23.78 6.25 12.09
C ALA A 20 22.33 5.99 12.55
N CYS A 21 21.82 4.83 12.09
CA CYS A 21 20.66 4.11 12.63
C CYS A 21 19.27 4.48 12.09
N ASP A 22 19.05 4.32 10.78
CA ASP A 22 17.82 3.64 10.33
C ASP A 22 18.23 2.44 9.45
N PRO A 23 18.05 1.18 9.90
CA PRO A 23 18.36 0.01 9.08
C PRO A 23 17.43 -0.13 7.86
N TRP A 24 16.35 0.65 7.78
CA TRP A 24 15.27 0.53 6.80
C TRP A 24 15.38 1.51 5.62
N TRP A 25 16.51 2.20 5.49
CA TRP A 25 16.71 3.23 4.46
C TRP A 25 16.95 2.65 3.05
N GLU A 26 16.10 3.04 2.09
CA GLU A 26 16.26 2.75 0.66
C GLU A 26 16.40 4.04 -0.17
N PRO A 27 17.07 3.99 -1.35
CA PRO A 27 17.04 5.11 -2.29
C PRO A 27 15.61 5.35 -2.80
N GLU A 28 15.10 6.54 -2.54
CA GLU A 28 13.73 6.95 -2.87
C GLU A 28 13.55 7.12 -4.40
N THR A 29 12.46 6.58 -4.94
CA THR A 29 12.06 6.76 -6.35
C THR A 29 11.13 7.96 -6.52
N ASP A 30 10.98 8.48 -7.74
CA ASP A 30 10.00 9.54 -8.03
C ASP A 30 8.57 9.10 -7.67
N TRP A 31 8.22 7.84 -7.90
CA TRP A 31 6.93 7.28 -7.51
C TRP A 31 6.71 7.32 -5.98
N HIS A 32 7.74 6.94 -5.22
CA HIS A 32 7.71 6.99 -3.75
C HIS A 32 7.56 8.42 -3.26
N ARG A 33 8.39 9.34 -3.77
CA ARG A 33 8.32 10.77 -3.42
C ARG A 33 6.96 11.37 -3.80
N ASN A 34 6.39 10.99 -4.94
CA ASN A 34 5.07 11.44 -5.37
C ASN A 34 3.97 10.99 -4.41
N TRP A 35 4.04 9.76 -3.89
CA TRP A 35 3.12 9.31 -2.84
C TRP A 35 3.25 10.12 -1.55
N LYS A 36 4.48 10.44 -1.11
CA LYS A 36 4.69 11.30 0.07
C LYS A 36 4.17 12.72 -0.14
N ASN A 37 4.36 13.27 -1.34
CA ASN A 37 3.92 14.60 -1.72
C ASN A 37 2.38 14.78 -1.72
N GLU A 38 1.61 13.70 -1.66
CA GLU A 38 0.16 13.78 -1.41
C GLU A 38 -0.18 14.26 0.00
N PHE A 39 0.80 14.29 0.91
CA PHE A 39 0.63 14.62 2.33
C PHE A 39 1.40 15.88 2.73
N PRO A 40 0.93 16.62 3.75
CA PRO A 40 1.64 17.81 4.24
C PRO A 40 3.05 17.45 4.74
N LEU A 41 4.02 18.34 4.53
CA LEU A 41 5.42 18.13 4.97
C LEU A 41 5.54 17.74 6.45
N ARG A 42 4.71 18.30 7.33
CA ARG A 42 4.68 17.97 8.77
C ARG A 42 4.29 16.52 9.09
N TRP A 43 3.74 15.78 8.12
CA TRP A 43 3.39 14.38 8.27
C TRP A 43 4.49 13.46 7.73
N GLN A 44 5.37 13.97 6.87
CA GLN A 44 6.36 13.16 6.19
C GLN A 44 7.58 12.89 7.07
N GLU A 45 8.24 11.75 6.86
CA GLU A 45 9.56 11.41 7.43
C GLU A 45 9.62 11.55 8.96
N GLN A 46 8.62 10.97 9.63
CA GLN A 46 8.46 11.12 11.08
C GLN A 46 9.31 10.12 11.86
N VAL A 47 10.14 10.63 12.76
CA VAL A 47 11.11 9.84 13.52
C VAL A 47 10.46 9.24 14.77
N PHE A 48 10.64 7.93 14.93
CA PHE A 48 10.31 7.17 16.12
C PHE A 48 11.58 6.65 16.77
N THR A 49 11.51 6.41 18.08
CA THR A 49 12.60 5.79 18.83
C THR A 49 12.00 4.61 19.60
N ASP A 50 12.52 3.42 19.32
CA ASP A 50 12.21 2.23 20.08
C ASP A 50 12.71 2.41 21.52
N GLN A 51 11.82 2.21 22.49
CA GLN A 51 12.14 2.47 23.89
C GLN A 51 12.99 1.36 24.53
N ASP A 52 12.95 0.16 23.97
CA ASP A 52 13.63 -1.02 24.48
C ASP A 52 15.05 -1.12 23.90
N THR A 53 15.21 -0.86 22.60
CA THR A 53 16.49 -0.97 21.88
C THR A 53 17.20 0.38 21.68
N GLY A 54 16.46 1.50 21.73
CA GLY A 54 16.97 2.82 21.38
C GLY A 54 17.14 3.05 19.88
N GLU A 55 16.72 2.10 19.04
CA GLU A 55 16.78 2.23 17.58
C GLU A 55 15.84 3.32 17.09
N LYS A 56 16.27 4.04 16.05
CA LYS A 56 15.45 5.06 15.40
C LYS A 56 14.87 4.50 14.11
N HIS A 57 13.60 4.79 13.89
CA HIS A 57 12.86 4.39 12.70
C HIS A 57 12.18 5.61 12.09
N ILE A 58 12.24 5.75 10.77
CA ILE A 58 11.63 6.89 10.08
C ILE A 58 10.43 6.39 9.29
N ALA A 59 9.24 6.84 9.67
CA ALA A 59 8.01 6.57 8.92
C ALA A 59 7.87 7.51 7.73
N ASP A 60 7.48 7.00 6.56
CA ASP A 60 7.25 7.84 5.38
C ASP A 60 6.20 8.91 5.61
N VAL A 61 5.06 8.53 6.22
CA VAL A 61 3.97 9.45 6.58
C VAL A 61 3.34 9.02 7.90
N ARG A 62 3.07 10.00 8.77
CA ARG A 62 2.24 9.84 9.98
C ARG A 62 1.12 10.88 9.98
N THR A 63 -0.11 10.41 9.99
CA THR A 63 -1.31 11.26 10.13
C THR A 63 -1.50 11.78 11.56
N LEU A 64 -2.38 12.78 11.74
CA LEU A 64 -2.74 13.28 13.07
C LEU A 64 -3.44 12.22 13.94
N ALA A 65 -4.25 11.36 13.32
CA ALA A 65 -4.88 10.21 13.97
C ALA A 65 -3.91 9.05 14.28
N GLY A 66 -2.62 9.20 13.96
CA GLY A 66 -1.59 8.20 14.26
C GLY A 66 -1.60 6.98 13.33
N LEU A 67 -2.25 7.04 12.17
CA LEU A 67 -2.01 6.10 11.09
C LEU A 67 -0.61 6.33 10.50
N ILE A 68 0.17 5.27 10.43
CA ILE A 68 1.46 5.21 9.74
C ILE A 68 1.22 4.73 8.31
N LEU A 69 1.81 5.40 7.34
CA LEU A 69 1.92 4.90 5.98
C LEU A 69 3.39 4.70 5.67
N GLU A 70 3.70 3.54 5.10
CA GLU A 70 5.00 3.23 4.52
C GLU A 70 4.80 2.87 3.05
N ILE A 71 5.67 3.39 2.20
CA ILE A 71 5.61 3.25 0.76
C ILE A 71 6.79 2.37 0.34
N GLN A 72 6.50 1.26 -0.34
CA GLN A 72 7.51 0.27 -0.69
C GLN A 72 7.52 0.03 -2.20
N HIS A 73 8.66 0.36 -2.83
CA HIS A 73 8.92 0.02 -4.22
C HIS A 73 9.81 -1.22 -4.36
N SER A 74 10.89 -1.35 -3.58
CA SER A 74 11.85 -2.44 -3.75
C SER A 74 11.39 -3.72 -3.08
N HIS A 75 12.16 -4.81 -3.27
CA HIS A 75 11.97 -6.02 -2.48
C HIS A 75 12.25 -5.72 -1.01
N LEU A 76 11.26 -5.99 -0.14
CA LEU A 76 11.37 -5.87 1.30
C LEU A 76 11.48 -7.27 1.91
N ASP A 77 12.51 -7.49 2.74
CA ASP A 77 12.66 -8.77 3.44
C ASP A 77 11.42 -9.04 4.31
N PRO A 78 10.84 -10.25 4.28
CA PRO A 78 9.64 -10.54 5.07
C PRO A 78 9.82 -10.37 6.59
N ASN A 79 11.03 -10.55 7.13
CA ASN A 79 11.30 -10.28 8.55
C ASN A 79 11.29 -8.78 8.83
N GLU A 80 11.87 -7.98 7.94
CA GLU A 80 11.85 -6.52 8.06
C GLU A 80 10.42 -5.99 7.98
N ARG A 81 9.63 -6.48 7.02
CA ARG A 81 8.20 -6.16 6.92
C ARG A 81 7.47 -6.46 8.24
N ARG A 82 7.68 -7.66 8.81
CA ARG A 82 7.07 -8.05 10.09
C ARG A 82 7.54 -7.20 11.26
N ALA A 83 8.81 -6.80 11.28
CA ALA A 83 9.35 -5.92 12.31
C ALA A 83 8.67 -4.55 12.28
N ARG A 84 8.57 -3.94 11.09
CA ARG A 84 7.84 -2.67 10.89
C ARG A 84 6.37 -2.78 11.28
N GLU A 85 5.69 -3.84 10.85
CA GLU A 85 4.28 -4.10 11.18
C GLU A 85 4.05 -4.27 12.70
N GLY A 86 4.94 -4.98 13.38
CA GLY A 86 4.90 -5.19 14.83
C GLY A 86 5.21 -3.92 15.64
N PHE A 87 6.12 -3.09 15.13
CA PHE A 87 6.49 -1.81 15.72
C PHE A 87 5.35 -0.79 15.61
N TYR A 88 4.87 -0.51 14.40
CA TYR A 88 3.88 0.56 14.17
C TYR A 88 2.44 0.16 14.52
N LYS A 89 2.03 -1.09 14.23
CA LYS A 89 0.69 -1.67 14.49
C LYS A 89 -0.47 -1.00 13.74
N ASN A 90 -0.67 0.32 13.89
CA ASN A 90 -1.68 1.10 13.19
C ASN A 90 -1.12 1.66 11.90
N MET A 91 -1.09 0.81 10.88
CA MET A 91 -0.31 1.04 9.67
C MET A 91 -1.08 0.66 8.40
N LEU A 92 -0.76 1.32 7.30
CA LEU A 92 -1.16 0.98 5.94
C LEU A 92 0.10 0.92 5.06
N TRP A 93 0.27 -0.19 4.34
CA TRP A 93 1.29 -0.27 3.29
C TRP A 93 0.77 0.32 1.97
N VAL A 94 1.61 1.07 1.25
CA VAL A 94 1.43 1.39 -0.17
C VAL A 94 2.53 0.69 -0.95
N VAL A 95 2.18 -0.29 -1.76
CA VAL A 95 3.14 -1.18 -2.42
C VAL A 95 3.08 -1.02 -3.92
N ASP A 96 4.23 -0.90 -4.56
CA ASP A 96 4.33 -0.96 -6.01
C ASP A 96 4.01 -2.39 -6.51
N GLY A 97 2.80 -2.57 -7.03
CA GLY A 97 2.34 -3.80 -7.66
C GLY A 97 2.89 -4.00 -9.08
N SER A 98 3.52 -2.99 -9.68
CA SER A 98 4.14 -3.07 -11.01
C SER A 98 5.57 -3.62 -11.00
N ARG A 99 6.16 -3.83 -9.82
CA ARG A 99 7.57 -4.20 -9.64
C ARG A 99 7.99 -5.46 -10.39
N LEU A 100 7.19 -6.52 -10.33
CA LEU A 100 7.51 -7.82 -10.95
C LEU A 100 6.86 -7.98 -12.32
N LYS A 101 7.62 -8.57 -13.25
CA LYS A 101 7.12 -8.89 -14.58
C LYS A 101 5.91 -9.82 -14.50
N GLY A 102 4.81 -9.42 -15.13
CA GLY A 102 3.58 -10.22 -15.21
C GLY A 102 2.51 -9.84 -14.19
N ASP A 103 2.85 -9.15 -13.10
CA ASP A 103 1.85 -8.74 -12.10
C ASP A 103 0.84 -7.73 -12.65
N ARG A 104 1.29 -6.85 -13.57
CA ARG A 104 0.39 -5.98 -14.33
C ARG A 104 -0.61 -6.77 -15.18
N LYS A 105 -0.18 -7.83 -15.86
CA LYS A 105 -1.07 -8.64 -16.72
C LYS A 105 -2.11 -9.37 -15.86
N LYS A 106 -1.70 -9.89 -14.71
CA LYS A 106 -2.61 -10.53 -13.74
C LYS A 106 -3.69 -9.53 -13.30
N ILE A 107 -3.28 -8.34 -12.86
CA ILE A 107 -4.23 -7.37 -12.33
C ILE A 107 -5.20 -6.85 -13.39
N LEU A 108 -4.89 -6.90 -14.69
CA LEU A 108 -5.85 -6.54 -15.74
C LEU A 108 -7.07 -7.48 -15.78
N GLY A 109 -6.87 -8.76 -15.46
CA GLY A 109 -7.92 -9.77 -15.38
C GLY A 109 -8.64 -9.80 -14.02
N TRP A 110 -8.45 -8.80 -13.16
CA TRP A 110 -8.98 -8.83 -11.79
C TRP A 110 -10.49 -9.08 -11.73
N ARG A 111 -11.27 -8.55 -12.68
CA ARG A 111 -12.74 -8.72 -12.68
C ARG A 111 -13.18 -10.17 -12.82
N ASP A 112 -12.37 -11.01 -13.46
CA ASP A 112 -12.66 -12.43 -13.65
C ASP A 112 -12.23 -13.26 -12.44
N ALA A 113 -11.18 -12.83 -11.73
CA ALA A 113 -10.66 -13.50 -10.54
C ALA A 113 -11.41 -13.10 -9.24
N LEU A 114 -12.07 -11.93 -9.22
CA LEU A 114 -12.74 -11.39 -8.04
C LEU A 114 -14.26 -11.66 -8.04
N THR A 115 -14.79 -12.10 -6.89
CA THR A 115 -16.24 -12.21 -6.67
C THR A 115 -16.76 -11.00 -5.89
N GLU A 116 -17.58 -10.17 -6.54
CA GLU A 116 -18.20 -9.01 -5.90
C GLU A 116 -19.19 -9.40 -4.79
N ILE A 117 -19.13 -8.69 -3.67
CA ILE A 117 -20.11 -8.77 -2.59
C ILE A 117 -21.27 -7.82 -2.90
N ILE A 118 -22.47 -8.38 -2.97
CA ILE A 118 -23.71 -7.65 -3.21
C ILE A 118 -24.58 -7.73 -1.95
N GLN A 119 -25.12 -6.60 -1.50
CA GLN A 119 -26.06 -6.52 -0.37
C GLN A 119 -27.42 -6.03 -0.87
N GLY A 120 -28.38 -6.95 -0.97
CA GLY A 120 -29.69 -6.64 -1.56
C GLY A 120 -29.52 -6.21 -3.02
N SER A 121 -29.92 -4.98 -3.34
CA SER A 121 -29.73 -4.35 -4.66
C SER A 121 -28.47 -3.49 -4.77
N GLU A 122 -27.70 -3.32 -3.69
CA GLU A 122 -26.56 -2.43 -3.65
C GLU A 122 -25.23 -3.16 -3.86
N ARG A 123 -24.39 -2.56 -4.70
CA ARG A 123 -23.00 -2.99 -4.92
C ARG A 123 -22.14 -2.40 -3.81
N THR A 124 -21.42 -3.25 -3.09
CA THR A 124 -20.60 -2.80 -1.96
C THR A 124 -19.23 -2.28 -2.38
N ASN A 125 -18.82 -2.53 -3.63
CA ASN A 125 -17.45 -2.34 -4.13
C ASN A 125 -16.39 -3.17 -3.37
N LEU A 126 -16.82 -4.14 -2.56
CA LEU A 126 -15.97 -5.11 -1.88
C LEU A 126 -16.01 -6.44 -2.64
N PHE A 127 -14.86 -7.09 -2.72
CA PHE A 127 -14.67 -8.29 -3.50
C PHE A 127 -13.94 -9.37 -2.68
N LEU A 128 -14.20 -10.62 -3.02
CA LEU A 128 -13.53 -11.79 -2.46
C LEU A 128 -12.65 -12.46 -3.52
N ILE A 129 -11.45 -12.87 -3.12
CA ILE A 129 -10.56 -13.72 -3.91
C ILE A 129 -10.19 -14.97 -3.12
N ARG A 130 -10.28 -16.14 -3.77
CA ARG A 130 -9.92 -17.42 -3.14
C ARG A 130 -8.41 -17.62 -3.12
N ASP A 131 -7.78 -17.53 -4.28
CA ASP A 131 -6.32 -17.59 -4.40
C ASP A 131 -5.76 -16.21 -4.72
N ALA A 132 -5.35 -15.49 -3.69
CA ALA A 132 -4.84 -14.13 -3.86
C ALA A 132 -3.49 -14.08 -4.60
N ASN A 133 -2.77 -15.20 -4.73
CA ASN A 133 -1.52 -15.27 -5.50
C ASN A 133 -1.76 -15.09 -7.01
N GLU A 134 -3.00 -15.31 -7.48
CA GLU A 134 -3.38 -15.10 -8.87
C GLU A 134 -3.28 -13.62 -9.28
N LEU A 135 -3.42 -12.69 -8.33
CA LEU A 135 -3.43 -11.25 -8.60
C LEU A 135 -2.32 -10.47 -7.88
N PHE A 136 -2.01 -10.84 -6.64
CA PHE A 136 -1.16 -10.04 -5.77
C PHE A 136 0.17 -10.75 -5.46
N PRO A 137 1.24 -10.00 -5.20
CA PRO A 137 2.52 -10.57 -4.78
C PRO A 137 2.39 -11.36 -3.48
N SER A 138 2.86 -12.62 -3.48
CA SER A 138 2.70 -13.59 -2.39
C SER A 138 3.26 -13.10 -1.05
N ASP A 139 4.37 -12.37 -1.09
CA ASP A 139 5.13 -11.92 0.08
C ASP A 139 4.32 -10.98 0.99
N TRP A 140 3.25 -10.40 0.46
CA TRP A 140 2.41 -9.42 1.13
C TRP A 140 1.10 -10.02 1.66
N LEU A 141 0.67 -11.17 1.16
CA LEU A 141 -0.65 -11.74 1.46
C LEU A 141 -0.86 -12.06 2.94
N GLN A 142 0.21 -12.32 3.69
CA GLN A 142 0.13 -12.64 5.12
C GLN A 142 0.28 -11.43 6.04
N SER A 143 0.24 -10.21 5.50
CA SER A 143 0.32 -9.01 6.35
C SER A 143 -0.88 -8.93 7.31
N PRO A 144 -0.65 -8.58 8.59
CA PRO A 144 -1.70 -8.33 9.57
C PRO A 144 -2.30 -6.92 9.46
N VAL A 145 -1.77 -6.07 8.58
CA VAL A 145 -2.24 -4.71 8.32
C VAL A 145 -2.77 -4.60 6.88
N PRO A 146 -3.62 -3.62 6.56
CA PRO A 146 -4.05 -3.40 5.19
C PRO A 146 -2.88 -3.05 4.26
N ILE A 147 -2.98 -3.49 3.01
CA ILE A 147 -2.00 -3.20 1.95
C ILE A 147 -2.73 -2.64 0.75
N CYS A 148 -2.30 -1.47 0.30
CA CYS A 148 -2.76 -0.86 -0.94
C CYS A 148 -1.73 -1.12 -2.04
N PHE A 149 -2.11 -1.93 -3.04
CA PHE A 149 -1.29 -2.09 -4.24
C PHE A 149 -1.59 -0.99 -5.25
N ASP A 150 -0.54 -0.27 -5.64
CA ASP A 150 -0.55 0.68 -6.75
C ASP A 150 0.20 0.06 -7.93
N TYR A 151 -0.47 -0.10 -9.05
CA TYR A 151 0.14 -0.65 -10.26
C TYR A 151 0.66 0.45 -11.19
N LEU A 152 0.57 1.74 -10.84
CA LEU A 152 1.14 2.86 -11.61
C LEU A 152 2.56 3.23 -11.15
N GLY A 153 3.32 2.24 -10.67
CA GLY A 153 4.71 2.40 -10.24
C GLY A 153 5.71 2.64 -11.39
N PRO A 154 7.01 2.79 -11.08
CA PRO A 154 8.06 3.10 -12.05
C PRO A 154 8.17 2.11 -13.22
N ASN A 155 7.74 0.87 -13.01
CA ASN A 155 7.76 -0.20 -14.01
C ASN A 155 6.41 -0.34 -14.76
N ALA A 156 5.53 0.65 -14.66
CA ALA A 156 4.25 0.65 -15.35
C ALA A 156 4.40 0.89 -16.86
N GLU A 157 4.05 -0.11 -17.67
CA GLU A 157 3.87 0.08 -19.12
C GLU A 157 2.61 0.93 -19.38
N THR A 158 2.79 2.14 -19.90
CA THR A 158 1.92 3.32 -19.71
C THR A 158 0.51 3.32 -20.30
N GLU A 159 0.02 2.25 -20.93
CA GLU A 159 -1.20 2.36 -21.76
C GLU A 159 -2.37 1.47 -21.35
N THR A 160 -2.18 0.46 -20.50
CA THR A 160 -3.23 -0.54 -20.27
C THR A 160 -3.62 -0.79 -18.81
N ALA A 161 -2.89 -0.27 -17.83
CA ALA A 161 -3.14 -0.60 -16.42
C ALA A 161 -4.51 -0.18 -15.90
N PRO A 162 -5.04 -0.90 -14.88
CA PRO A 162 -6.06 -0.32 -14.05
C PRO A 162 -5.48 0.93 -13.36
N THR A 163 -6.19 2.05 -13.48
CA THR A 163 -5.87 3.30 -12.78
C THR A 163 -6.27 3.26 -11.30
N GLN A 164 -7.03 2.23 -10.90
CA GLN A 164 -7.45 2.02 -9.53
C GLN A 164 -6.35 1.33 -8.72
N LEU A 165 -6.36 1.64 -7.43
CA LEU A 165 -5.62 0.93 -6.41
C LEU A 165 -6.39 -0.32 -5.99
N PHE A 166 -5.70 -1.26 -5.36
CA PHE A 166 -6.31 -2.46 -4.77
C PHE A 166 -5.95 -2.56 -3.30
N LEU A 167 -6.92 -2.24 -2.44
CA LEU A 167 -6.77 -2.35 -1.00
C LEU A 167 -7.10 -3.78 -0.57
N LEU A 168 -6.07 -4.52 -0.19
CA LEU A 168 -6.16 -5.84 0.42
C LEU A 168 -6.32 -5.69 1.93
N TYR A 169 -7.42 -6.23 2.46
CA TYR A 169 -7.70 -6.25 3.89
C TYR A 169 -6.95 -7.41 4.57
N PRO A 170 -6.49 -7.22 5.83
CA PRO A 170 -5.79 -8.27 6.55
C PRO A 170 -6.70 -9.45 6.91
N GLY A 171 -6.10 -10.62 7.04
CA GLY A 171 -6.82 -11.85 7.39
C GLY A 171 -7.68 -12.42 6.25
N THR A 172 -8.66 -13.25 6.61
CA THR A 172 -9.55 -13.92 5.66
C THR A 172 -11.00 -13.85 6.15
N VAL A 173 -11.95 -13.89 5.20
CA VAL A 173 -13.38 -13.98 5.46
C VAL A 173 -13.95 -15.10 4.59
N HIS A 174 -14.59 -16.09 5.21
CA HIS A 174 -15.06 -17.31 4.53
C HIS A 174 -13.97 -18.03 3.70
N GLY A 175 -12.73 -18.05 4.21
CA GLY A 175 -11.59 -18.66 3.52
C GLY A 175 -11.09 -17.89 2.30
N CYS A 176 -11.62 -16.69 2.05
CA CYS A 176 -11.21 -15.80 0.96
C CYS A 176 -10.52 -14.56 1.53
N ARG A 177 -9.70 -13.88 0.73
CA ARG A 177 -9.21 -12.53 1.05
C ARG A 177 -10.23 -11.49 0.60
N LEU A 178 -10.31 -10.39 1.35
CA LEU A 178 -11.17 -9.27 1.03
C LEU A 178 -10.36 -8.16 0.34
N VAL A 179 -10.88 -7.67 -0.77
CA VAL A 179 -10.23 -6.68 -1.64
C VAL A 179 -11.22 -5.57 -1.96
N GLU A 180 -10.75 -4.33 -1.96
CA GLU A 180 -11.49 -3.17 -2.43
C GLU A 180 -10.69 -2.49 -3.55
N PRO A 181 -11.16 -2.55 -4.80
CA PRO A 181 -10.65 -1.69 -5.87
C PRO A 181 -11.17 -0.26 -5.66
N LEU A 182 -10.28 0.71 -5.58
CA LEU A 182 -10.66 2.10 -5.31
C LEU A 182 -9.76 3.09 -6.06
N PRO A 183 -10.26 4.26 -6.46
CA PRO A 183 -9.41 5.27 -7.06
C PRO A 183 -8.49 5.91 -6.01
N ARG A 184 -7.33 6.43 -6.44
CA ARG A 184 -6.32 7.01 -5.54
C ARG A 184 -6.86 8.15 -4.69
N ASP A 185 -7.67 9.02 -5.28
CA ASP A 185 -8.36 10.09 -4.57
C ASP A 185 -9.34 9.57 -3.50
N GLY A 186 -9.94 8.39 -3.71
CA GLY A 186 -10.77 7.69 -2.74
C GLY A 186 -9.99 7.28 -1.50
N LEU A 187 -8.81 6.67 -1.69
CA LEU A 187 -7.92 6.31 -0.58
C LEU A 187 -7.43 7.56 0.17
N LEU A 188 -6.97 8.59 -0.55
CA LEU A 188 -6.52 9.84 0.05
C LEU A 188 -7.63 10.49 0.88
N ARG A 189 -8.85 10.59 0.35
CA ARG A 189 -10.02 11.10 1.11
C ARG A 189 -10.26 10.29 2.39
N ALA A 190 -10.15 8.96 2.34
CA ALA A 190 -10.34 8.11 3.51
C ALA A 190 -9.26 8.36 4.57
N ILE A 191 -7.99 8.54 4.16
CA ILE A 191 -6.88 8.87 5.06
C ILE A 191 -7.06 10.26 5.68
N TYR A 192 -7.35 11.27 4.86
CA TYR A 192 -7.58 12.65 5.32
C TYR A 192 -8.80 12.79 6.22
N SER A 193 -9.82 11.95 6.02
CA SER A 193 -11.01 11.90 6.87
C SER A 193 -10.81 11.03 8.12
N GLU A 194 -9.58 10.54 8.37
CA GLU A 194 -9.22 9.69 9.51
C GLU A 194 -10.05 8.41 9.61
N ARG A 195 -10.55 7.90 8.48
CA ARG A 195 -11.37 6.67 8.41
C ARG A 195 -10.55 5.40 8.25
N VAL A 196 -9.25 5.54 7.99
CA VAL A 196 -8.33 4.42 7.84
C VAL A 196 -7.61 4.20 9.18
N HIS A 197 -8.11 3.24 9.96
CA HIS A 197 -7.49 2.80 11.19
C HIS A 197 -7.88 1.35 11.49
N MET A 198 -7.07 0.64 12.29
CA MET A 198 -7.27 -0.80 12.51
C MET A 198 -8.65 -1.18 13.05
N PRO A 199 -9.28 -0.44 13.97
CA PRO A 199 -10.67 -0.73 14.38
C PRO A 199 -11.69 -0.68 13.23
N ALA A 200 -11.59 0.27 12.30
CA ALA A 200 -12.50 0.37 11.15
C ALA A 200 -12.28 -0.80 10.18
N VAL A 201 -11.01 -1.14 9.90
CA VAL A 201 -10.63 -2.31 9.09
C VAL A 201 -11.24 -3.59 9.66
N ARG A 202 -11.13 -3.80 10.98
CA ARG A 202 -11.75 -4.95 11.68
C ARG A 202 -13.27 -4.92 11.58
N GLY A 203 -13.88 -3.74 11.71
CA GLY A 203 -15.32 -3.57 11.55
C GLY A 203 -15.83 -4.00 10.17
N ILE A 204 -15.11 -3.63 9.11
CA ILE A 204 -15.42 -4.05 7.73
C ILE A 204 -15.34 -5.58 7.60
N LEU A 205 -14.25 -6.19 8.08
CA LEU A 205 -14.08 -7.65 8.05
C LEU A 205 -15.21 -8.38 8.81
N GLN A 206 -15.58 -7.88 9.99
CA GLN A 206 -16.68 -8.43 10.77
C GLN A 206 -18.02 -8.29 10.06
N ASN A 207 -18.30 -7.13 9.46
CA ASN A 207 -19.52 -6.91 8.70
C ASN A 207 -19.61 -7.87 7.52
N VAL A 208 -18.54 -8.02 6.75
CA VAL A 208 -18.49 -8.96 5.63
C VAL A 208 -18.67 -10.40 6.09
N SER A 209 -18.08 -10.80 7.22
CA SER A 209 -18.21 -12.17 7.76
C SER A 209 -19.64 -12.56 8.17
N ARG A 210 -20.51 -11.56 8.38
CA ARG A 210 -21.92 -11.78 8.72
C ARG A 210 -22.80 -11.85 7.47
N LEU A 211 -22.29 -11.51 6.29
CA LEU A 211 -23.05 -11.54 5.05
C LEU A 211 -23.24 -12.98 4.59
N ARG A 212 -24.47 -13.30 4.18
CA ARG A 212 -24.74 -14.55 3.48
C ARG A 212 -24.26 -14.40 2.04
N LEU A 213 -23.11 -14.97 1.73
CA LEU A 213 -22.62 -15.03 0.35
C LEU A 213 -23.55 -15.93 -0.47
N SER A 214 -24.39 -15.34 -1.31
CA SER A 214 -25.13 -16.11 -2.31
C SER A 214 -24.14 -16.61 -3.36
N ARG A 215 -23.97 -17.93 -3.48
CA ARG A 215 -23.27 -18.50 -4.63
C ARG A 215 -24.08 -18.14 -5.89
N LYS A 216 -23.52 -17.34 -6.80
CA LYS A 216 -24.02 -17.32 -8.18
C LYS A 216 -23.98 -18.76 -8.67
N ARG A 217 -25.14 -19.31 -9.06
CA ARG A 217 -25.18 -20.54 -9.86
C ARG A 217 -24.49 -20.19 -11.18
N SER A 218 -23.38 -20.87 -11.43
CA SER A 218 -22.75 -20.98 -12.76
C SER A 218 -23.76 -21.49 -13.78
#